data_AF-A0A142LG37-F1
#
_entry.id   AF-A0A142LG37-F1
#
_cell.length_a   1.000
_cell.length_b   1.000
_cell.length_c   1.000
_cell.angle_alpha   90.00
_cell.angle_beta   90.00
_cell.angle_gamma   90.00
#
_symmetry.space_group_name_H-M   'P 1'
#
loop_
_entity.id
_entity.type
_entity.pdbx_description
1 polymer ?
#
loop_
_entity_poly.entity_id
_entity_poly.type
_entity_poly.pdbx_seq_one_letter_code
_entity_poly.pdbx_strand_id
1 'polypeptide(L)'
;MKVLIPTKVFDFHALAVAAALEVKGHTAYRWFAADYPSTQTISFDIGIHDRNWRINDYRGELHDTEVNVVCLRGFSKSPATAGTNTKSSSQP
;
A
#
# COMPACT_ATOMS: atom_id res chain seq x y z
N MET A 1 -9.08 -2.24 17.49
CA MET A 1 -7.80 -2.61 16.84
C MET A 1 -7.52 -1.64 15.71
N LYS A 2 -6.25 -1.34 15.43
CA LYS A 2 -5.81 -0.52 14.29
C LYS A 2 -5.45 -1.44 13.13
N VAL A 3 -6.05 -1.19 11.97
CA VAL A 3 -5.85 -1.98 10.76
C VAL A 3 -5.25 -1.10 9.68
N LEU A 4 -4.06 -1.45 9.19
CA LEU A 4 -3.42 -0.78 8.07
C LEU A 4 -3.90 -1.40 6.76
N ILE A 5 -4.38 -0.56 5.84
CA ILE A 5 -4.88 -0.97 4.53
C ILE A 5 -4.11 -0.21 3.44
N PRO A 6 -3.02 -0.78 2.90
CA PRO A 6 -2.40 -0.27 1.69
C PRO A 6 -3.40 -0.26 0.54
N THR A 7 -3.58 0.89 -0.11
CA THR A 7 -4.62 1.10 -1.12
C THR A 7 -4.23 2.17 -2.13
N LYS A 8 -5.06 2.34 -3.17
CA LYS A 8 -5.00 3.42 -4.16
C LYS A 8 -6.21 4.33 -4.07
N VAL A 9 -6.10 5.52 -4.69
CA VAL A 9 -7.23 6.44 -4.85
C VAL A 9 -8.36 5.72 -5.59
N PHE A 10 -9.60 5.92 -5.14
CA PHE A 10 -10.81 5.31 -5.69
C PHE A 10 -10.92 3.77 -5.57
N ASP A 11 -10.14 3.11 -4.71
CA ASP A 11 -10.39 1.70 -4.37
C ASP A 11 -11.67 1.56 -3.51
N PHE A 12 -12.79 1.31 -4.18
CA PHE A 12 -14.10 1.15 -3.54
C PHE A 12 -14.11 0.00 -2.51
N HIS A 13 -13.40 -1.09 -2.77
CA HIS A 13 -13.36 -2.22 -1.86
C HIS A 13 -12.59 -1.86 -0.58
N ALA A 14 -11.53 -1.05 -0.67
CA ALA A 14 -10.78 -0.61 0.50
C ALA A 14 -11.61 0.36 1.35
N LEU A 15 -12.43 1.20 0.69
CA LEU A 15 -13.42 2.03 1.36
C LEU A 15 -14.48 1.18 2.09
N ALA A 16 -15.03 0.17 1.42
CA ALA A 16 -16.04 -0.72 2.01
C ALA A 16 -15.49 -1.48 3.23
N VAL A 17 -14.26 -2.01 3.14
CA VAL A 17 -13.59 -2.68 4.26
C VAL A 17 -13.34 -1.71 5.41
N ALA A 18 -12.84 -0.50 5.13
CA ALA A 18 -12.63 0.52 6.16
C ALA A 18 -13.93 0.86 6.90
N ALA A 19 -15.02 1.10 6.16
CA ALA A 19 -16.33 1.38 6.76
C ALA A 19 -16.83 0.20 7.62
N ALA A 20 -16.69 -1.04 7.16
CA ALA A 20 -17.08 -2.22 7.92
C ALA A 20 -16.25 -2.40 9.21
N LEU A 21 -14.97 -2.05 9.18
CA LEU A 21 -14.09 -2.07 10.36
C LEU A 21 -14.50 -1.00 11.37
N GLU A 22 -14.80 0.22 10.89
CA GLU A 22 -15.26 1.33 11.73
C GLU A 22 -16.58 1.00 12.43
N VAL A 23 -17.53 0.37 11.73
CA VAL A 23 -18.80 -0.11 12.32
C VAL A 23 -18.57 -1.13 13.46
N LYS A 24 -17.48 -1.90 13.39
CA LYS A 24 -17.09 -2.86 14.45
C LYS A 24 -16.26 -2.23 15.58
N GLY A 25 -16.08 -0.91 15.59
CA GLY A 25 -15.25 -0.23 16.59
C GLY A 25 -13.74 -0.45 16.38
N HIS A 26 -13.32 -0.70 15.15
CA HIS A 26 -11.91 -0.75 14.78
C HIS A 26 -11.50 0.52 14.04
N THR A 27 -10.22 0.87 14.12
CA THR A 27 -9.66 2.02 13.42
C THR A 27 -9.05 1.54 12.12
N ALA A 28 -9.58 2.00 10.98
CA ALA A 28 -9.02 1.70 9.67
C ALA A 28 -8.06 2.83 9.22
N TYR A 29 -6.80 2.49 9.01
CA TYR A 29 -5.79 3.38 8.46
C TYR A 29 -5.56 3.04 6.99
N ARG A 30 -6.15 3.83 6.08
CA ARG A 30 -5.95 3.68 4.63
C ARG A 30 -4.66 4.39 4.22
N TRP A 31 -3.68 3.62 3.80
CA TRP A 31 -2.37 4.11 3.37
C TRP A 31 -2.31 4.16 1.85
N PHE A 32 -2.03 5.34 1.28
CA PHE A 32 -2.02 5.55 -0.16
C PHE A 32 -0.58 5.65 -0.66
N ALA A 33 -0.06 4.61 -1.28
CA ALA A 33 1.34 4.61 -1.73
C ALA A 33 1.68 5.74 -2.73
N ALA A 34 0.68 6.26 -3.44
CA ALA A 34 0.84 7.37 -4.39
C ALA A 34 1.14 8.72 -3.72
N ASP A 35 0.87 8.85 -2.41
CA ASP A 35 1.13 10.05 -1.61
C ASP A 35 2.61 10.16 -1.17
N TYR A 36 3.37 9.08 -1.34
CA TYR A 36 4.80 9.07 -1.07
C TYR A 36 5.61 9.64 -2.26
N PRO A 37 6.62 10.49 -2.02
CA PRO A 37 7.06 11.08 -0.75
C PRO A 37 6.46 12.47 -0.48
N SER A 38 5.56 12.96 -1.34
CA SER A 38 5.16 14.38 -1.39
C SER A 38 4.30 14.82 -0.21
N THR A 39 3.35 13.99 0.21
CA THR A 39 2.40 14.28 1.31
C THR A 39 2.51 13.29 2.46
N GLN A 40 3.27 12.21 2.27
CA GLN A 40 3.51 11.18 3.27
C GLN A 40 4.93 10.64 3.16
N THR A 41 5.52 10.28 4.30
CA THR A 41 6.80 9.58 4.34
C THR A 41 6.67 8.24 5.04
N ILE A 42 7.53 7.30 4.67
CA ILE A 42 7.66 6.00 5.33
C ILE A 42 9.15 5.79 5.65
N SER A 43 9.43 5.33 6.86
CA SER A 43 10.78 5.01 7.32
C SER A 43 10.81 3.59 7.84
N PHE A 44 11.85 2.87 7.46
CA PHE A 44 12.12 1.51 7.91
C PHE A 44 13.45 1.49 8.65
N ASP A 45 13.47 0.89 9.81
CA ASP A 45 14.68 0.54 10.54
C ASP A 45 14.74 -0.98 10.65
N ILE A 46 15.79 -1.55 10.05
CA ILE A 46 15.97 -3.00 9.92
C ILE A 46 17.27 -3.35 10.62
N GLY A 47 17.15 -3.71 11.90
CA GLY A 47 18.21 -4.31 12.68
C GLY A 47 18.27 -5.83 12.51
N ILE A 48 19.28 -6.46 13.13
CA ILE A 48 19.44 -7.92 13.15
C ILE A 48 18.27 -8.60 13.88
N HIS A 49 17.77 -7.95 14.95
CA HIS A 49 16.70 -8.48 15.80
C HIS A 49 15.43 -7.61 15.80
N ASP A 50 15.53 -6.35 15.38
CA ASP A 50 14.45 -5.38 15.44
C ASP A 50 14.03 -4.96 14.04
N ARG A 51 12.72 -4.84 13.83
CA ARG A 51 12.14 -4.38 12.57
C ARG A 51 11.06 -3.38 12.90
N ASN A 52 11.40 -2.11 12.80
CA ASN A 52 10.49 -1.03 13.11
C ASN A 52 10.18 -0.26 11.83
N TRP A 53 8.94 0.15 11.67
CA TRP A 53 8.57 1.05 10.60
C TRP A 53 7.61 2.11 11.13
N ARG A 54 7.66 3.28 10.50
CA ARG A 54 6.77 4.38 10.82
C ARG A 54 6.31 5.09 9.55
N ILE A 55 5.06 5.52 9.57
CA ILE A 55 4.45 6.34 8.52
C ILE A 55 4.15 7.71 9.11
N ASN A 56 4.52 8.77 8.41
CA ASN A 56 4.18 10.14 8.82
C ASN A 56 3.37 10.80 7.71
N ASP A 57 2.15 11.25 8.05
CA ASP A 57 1.23 11.94 7.15
C ASP A 57 0.45 13.05 7.88
N TYR A 58 -0.57 13.61 7.22
CA TYR A 58 -1.41 14.67 7.81
C TYR A 58 -2.19 14.24 9.07
N ARG A 59 -2.30 12.94 9.34
CA ARG A 59 -2.95 12.39 10.55
C ARG A 59 -1.96 12.25 11.71
N GLY A 60 -0.67 12.48 11.46
CA GLY A 60 0.43 12.32 12.40
C GLY A 60 1.32 11.13 12.08
N GLU A 61 2.03 10.68 13.11
CA GLU A 61 2.92 9.53 13.01
C GLU A 61 2.19 8.24 13.42
N LEU A 62 2.34 7.20 12.61
CA LEU A 62 1.85 5.85 12.86
C LEU A 62 3.04 4.91 13.01
N HIS A 63 3.18 4.29 14.19
CA HIS A 63 4.20 3.30 14.49
C HIS A 63 3.70 1.87 14.23
N ASP A 64 4.61 0.96 13.92
CA ASP A 64 4.36 -0.46 13.73
C ASP A 64 3.68 -1.11 14.95
N THR A 65 4.10 -0.74 16.15
CA THR A 65 3.53 -1.23 17.42
C THR A 65 2.06 -0.87 17.63
N GLU A 66 1.57 0.16 16.93
CA GLU A 66 0.16 0.56 17.00
C GLU A 66 -0.73 -0.23 16.03
N VAL A 67 -0.14 -0.90 15.02
CA VAL A 67 -0.88 -1.63 14.00
C VAL A 67 -1.03 -3.09 14.39
N ASN A 68 -2.27 -3.53 14.57
CA ASN A 68 -2.56 -4.92 14.92
C ASN A 68 -2.61 -5.84 13.69
N VAL A 69 -3.09 -5.31 12.55
CA VAL A 69 -3.33 -6.09 11.33
C VAL A 69 -2.96 -5.26 10.11
N VAL A 70 -2.28 -5.89 9.16
CA VAL A 70 -2.05 -5.33 7.82
C VAL A 70 -2.92 -6.10 6.82
N CYS A 71 -3.88 -5.40 6.20
CA CYS A 71 -4.76 -5.96 5.18
C CYS A 71 -4.19 -5.70 3.80
N LEU A 72 -3.31 -6.60 3.33
CA LEU A 72 -2.73 -6.52 1.99
C LEU A 72 -3.79 -6.86 0.94
N ARG A 73 -4.14 -5.87 0.10
CA ARG A 73 -4.97 -6.06 -1.09
C ARG A 73 -4.08 -6.11 -2.31
N GLY A 74 -4.27 -7.15 -3.12
CA GLY A 74 -3.31 -7.66 -4.08
C GLY A 74 -2.65 -6.60 -4.96
N PHE A 75 -1.32 -6.58 -4.94
CA PHE A 75 -0.52 -6.12 -6.06
C PHE A 75 -0.67 -7.16 -7.17
N SER A 76 -1.60 -6.95 -8.09
CA SER A 76 -1.61 -7.74 -9.32
C SER A 76 -0.29 -7.48 -10.05
N LYS A 77 0.48 -8.53 -10.36
CA LYS A 77 1.60 -8.42 -11.31
C LYS A 77 1.04 -7.81 -12.59
N SER A 78 1.56 -6.64 -12.99
CA SER A 78 1.30 -6.17 -14.35
C SER A 78 1.80 -7.26 -15.31
N PRO A 79 1.01 -7.71 -16.30
CA PRO A 79 1.54 -8.61 -17.30
C PRO A 79 2.74 -7.91 -17.93
N ALA A 80 3.91 -8.54 -17.83
CA ALA A 80 5.10 -8.06 -18.51
C ALA A 80 4.71 -7.82 -19.96
N THR A 81 4.87 -6.58 -20.43
CA THR A 81 4.64 -6.22 -21.83
C THR A 81 5.50 -7.15 -22.66
N ALA A 82 4.88 -8.17 -23.26
CA ALA A 82 5.55 -9.04 -24.22
C ALA A 82 5.96 -8.14 -25.38
N GLY A 83 7.24 -7.82 -25.46
CA GLY A 83 7.80 -7.02 -26.54
C GLY A 83 7.45 -7.67 -27.87
N THR A 84 6.60 -7.02 -28.64
CA THR A 84 6.30 -7.38 -30.03
C THR A 84 7.56 -7.09 -30.85
N ASN A 85 8.44 -8.08 -30.95
CA ASN A 85 9.53 -8.06 -31.92
C ASN A 85 8.93 -8.29 -33.31
N THR A 86 8.46 -7.21 -33.94
CA THR A 86 8.09 -7.20 -35.36
C THR A 86 9.38 -7.23 -36.17
N LYS A 87 9.86 -8.44 -36.52
CA LYS A 87 10.89 -8.61 -37.56
C LYS A 87 10.27 -8.17 -38.90
N SER A 88 10.64 -6.99 -39.40
CA SER A 88 10.47 -6.69 -40.82
C SER A 88 11.49 -7.52 -41.60
N SER A 89 10.98 -8.49 -42.36
CA SER A 89 11.76 -9.14 -43.41
C SER A 89 11.47 -8.42 -44.72
N SER A 90 12.38 -7.51 -45.08
CA SER A 90 12.54 -7.08 -46.47
C SER A 90 13.27 -8.20 -47.21
N GLN A 91 12.56 -8.92 -48.07
CA GLN A 91 13.19 -9.78 -49.07
C GLN A 91 13.47 -8.99 -50.36
N PRO A 92 14.47 -9.43 -51.15
CA PRO A 92 15.24 -8.62 -52.10
C PRO A 92 14.51 -8.27 -53.40
#